data_AF-A0A2S8P385-F1
#
_entry.id   AF-A0A2S8P385-F1
#
_cell.length_a   1.000
_cell.length_b   1.000
_cell.length_c   1.000
_cell.angle_alpha   90.00
_cell.angle_beta   90.00
_cell.angle_gamma   90.00
#
_symmetry.space_group_name_H-M   'P 1'
#
loop_
_entity.id
_entity.type
_entity.pdbx_description
1 polymer ?
#
loop_
_entity_poly.entity_id
_entity_poly.type
_entity_poly.pdbx_seq_one_letter_code
_entity_poly.pdbx_strand_id
1 'polypeptide(L)' 'MNQVTVAGKTGTTQAGVSGVAKDANRDLWFVGYTSEWTAAVWMGFDHTDVEHVMRTGSGTAAELFASVMIRATQ' A
#
# COMPACT_ATOMS: atom_id res chain seq x y z
N MET A 1 0.21 -10.48 -23.46
CA MET A 1 -0.48 -10.49 -22.14
C MET A 1 -1.77 -9.73 -22.32
N ASN A 2 -2.91 -10.31 -21.94
CA ASN A 2 -4.18 -9.58 -21.98
C ASN A 2 -4.08 -8.40 -21.01
N GLN A 3 -4.46 -7.22 -21.49
CA GLN A 3 -4.44 -6.01 -20.68
C GLN A 3 -5.65 -6.05 -19.75
N VAL A 4 -5.42 -6.23 -18.45
CA VAL A 4 -6.49 -6.22 -17.45
C VAL A 4 -6.66 -4.80 -16.92
N THR A 5 -7.86 -4.25 -17.07
CA THR A 5 -8.19 -2.93 -16.51
C THR A 5 -8.32 -3.04 -15.00
N VAL A 6 -7.61 -2.16 -14.30
CA VAL A 6 -7.62 -2.06 -12.83
C VAL A 6 -8.05 -0.66 -12.44
N ALA A 7 -8.96 -0.57 -11.48
CA ALA A 7 -9.21 0.65 -10.73
C ALA A 7 -8.78 0.44 -9.27
N GLY A 8 -8.38 1.50 -8.59
CA GLY A 8 -7.98 1.39 -7.19
C GLY A 8 -7.81 2.72 -6.50
N LYS A 9 -7.64 2.65 -5.18
CA LYS A 9 -7.45 3.79 -4.30
C LYS A 9 -6.31 3.54 -3.32
N THR A 10 -5.48 4.55 -3.17
CA THR A 10 -4.42 4.62 -2.16
C THR A 10 -4.94 5.17 -0.84
N GLY A 11 -4.29 4.78 0.26
CA GLY A 11 -4.46 5.38 1.58
C GLY A 11 -3.15 5.42 2.37
N THR A 12 -2.99 6.45 3.19
CA THR A 12 -1.91 6.55 4.18
C THR A 12 -2.47 7.04 5.52
N THR A 13 -1.77 6.70 6.60
CA THR A 13 -1.91 7.38 7.89
C THR A 13 -0.54 7.91 8.31
N GLN A 14 -0.52 9.09 8.93
CA GLN A 14 0.73 9.69 9.39
C GLN A 14 1.26 8.92 10.62
N ALA A 15 2.58 8.84 10.75
CA ALA A 15 3.22 8.14 11.87
C ALA A 15 2.80 8.69 13.24
N GLY A 16 2.66 10.01 13.36
CA GLY A 16 2.23 10.66 14.62
C GLY A 16 3.21 10.52 15.79
N VAL A 17 4.45 10.07 15.53
CA VAL A 17 5.48 9.85 16.55
C VAL A 17 6.29 11.13 16.77
N SER A 18 6.46 11.55 18.03
CA SER A 18 7.30 12.69 18.40
C SER A 18 8.77 12.44 18.01
N GLY A 19 9.44 13.45 17.45
CA GLY A 19 10.81 13.31 16.96
C GLY A 19 10.94 12.68 15.57
N VAL A 20 9.84 12.27 14.94
CA VAL A 20 9.81 11.78 13.56
C VAL A 20 9.32 12.87 12.61
N ALA A 21 9.83 12.85 11.36
CA ALA A 21 9.41 13.75 10.30
C ALA A 21 7.90 13.62 10.00
N LYS A 22 7.24 14.74 9.69
CA LYS A 22 5.77 14.80 9.48
C LYS A 22 5.27 14.04 8.25
N ASP A 23 6.16 13.73 7.32
CA ASP A 23 5.89 12.98 6.10
C ASP A 23 6.10 11.47 6.27
N ALA A 24 6.53 11.01 7.45
CA ALA A 24 6.58 9.59 7.77
C ALA A 24 5.18 9.02 7.96
N ASN A 25 4.99 7.78 7.49
CA ASN A 25 3.72 7.08 7.49
C ASN A 25 3.75 5.88 8.45
N ARG A 26 2.61 5.62 9.09
CA ARG A 26 2.34 4.40 9.87
C ARG A 26 1.75 3.29 9.01
N ASP A 27 0.80 3.65 8.16
CA ASP A 27 0.10 2.70 7.29
C ASP A 27 0.24 3.14 5.83
N LEU A 28 0.49 2.16 4.95
CA LEU A 28 0.35 2.30 3.50
C LEU A 28 -0.70 1.29 3.03
N TRP A 29 -1.72 1.78 2.34
CA TRP A 29 -2.79 0.98 1.78
C TRP A 29 -2.89 1.14 0.27
N PHE A 30 -3.19 0.04 -0.40
CA PHE A 30 -3.79 0.07 -1.72
C PHE A 30 -4.91 -0.96 -1.78
N VAL A 31 -6.08 -0.53 -2.22
CA VAL A 31 -7.22 -1.42 -2.51
C VAL A 31 -7.60 -1.21 -3.97
N GLY A 32 -7.67 -2.30 -4.72
CA GLY A 32 -7.97 -2.26 -6.14
C GLY A 32 -8.80 -3.45 -6.59
N TYR A 33 -9.40 -3.30 -7.77
CA TYR A 33 -10.27 -4.31 -8.35
C TYR A 33 -10.19 -4.33 -9.88
N THR A 34 -10.52 -5.49 -10.42
CA THR A 34 -10.85 -5.75 -11.83
C THR A 34 -12.35 -6.09 -11.91
N SER A 35 -12.85 -6.48 -13.08
CA SER A 35 -14.23 -6.99 -13.20
C SER A 35 -14.48 -8.29 -12.43
N GLU A 36 -13.44 -9.04 -12.07
CA GLU A 36 -13.55 -10.39 -11.49
C GLU A 36 -12.93 -10.51 -10.10
N TRP A 37 -11.97 -9.65 -9.77
CA TRP A 37 -11.18 -9.77 -8.55
C TRP A 37 -11.11 -8.45 -7.79
N THR A 38 -11.09 -8.53 -6.46
CA THR A 38 -10.75 -7.42 -5.56
C THR A 38 -9.66 -7.88 -4.61
N ALA A 39 -8.68 -7.02 -4.37
CA ALA A 39 -7.65 -7.27 -3.37
C ALA A 39 -7.31 -5.99 -2.59
N ALA A 40 -6.86 -6.19 -1.35
CA ALA A 40 -6.40 -5.14 -0.47
C ALA A 40 -5.00 -5.49 0.03
N VAL A 41 -4.10 -4.51 -0.02
CA VAL A 41 -2.76 -4.60 0.52
C VAL A 41 -2.60 -3.53 1.60
N TRP A 42 -2.12 -3.97 2.75
CA TRP A 42 -1.60 -3.13 3.82
C TRP A 42 -0.12 -3.39 3.99
N MET A 43 0.62 -2.33 4.27
CA MET A 43 2.00 -2.39 4.74
C MET A 43 2.15 -1.45 5.93
N GLY A 44 2.85 -1.92 6.96
CA GLY A 44 3.16 -1.16 8.16
C GLY A 44 3.98 -2.01 9.13
N PHE A 45 4.52 -1.35 10.15
CA PHE A 45 5.11 -2.03 11.29
C PHE A 45 4.03 -2.35 12.31
N ASP A 46 4.09 -3.52 12.95
CA ASP A 46 3.19 -3.89 14.05
C ASP A 46 3.25 -2.86 15.19
N HIS A 47 4.45 -2.34 15.45
CA HIS A 47 4.72 -1.25 16.40
C HIS A 47 5.39 -0.09 15.67
N THR A 48 4.70 1.06 15.64
CA THR A 48 5.24 2.29 15.06
C THR A 48 5.94 3.10 16.14
N ASP A 49 7.23 3.34 15.97
CA ASP A 49 8.06 4.14 16.87
C ASP A 49 9.10 4.96 16.08
N VAL A 50 10.05 5.59 16.77
CA VAL A 50 11.04 6.48 16.13
C VAL A 50 11.97 5.75 15.14
N GLU A 51 12.20 4.46 15.33
CA GLU A 51 13.04 3.62 14.46
C GLU A 51 12.19 2.89 13.40
N HIS A 52 10.92 2.60 13.73
CA HIS A 52 9.99 1.82 12.91
C HIS A 52 8.89 2.70 12.29
N VAL A 53 9.27 3.51 11.29
CA VAL A 53 8.34 4.27 10.44
C VAL A 53 8.62 4.05 8.96
N MET A 54 7.59 4.17 8.13
CA MET A 54 7.78 4.17 6.68
C MET A 54 8.02 5.59 6.17
N ARG A 55 9.06 5.76 5.36
CA ARG A 55 9.38 7.03 4.70
C ARG A 55 8.98 7.05 3.22
N THR A 56 8.20 6.06 2.80
CA THR A 56 7.61 5.92 1.47
C THR A 56 6.10 6.20 1.53
N GLY A 57 5.48 6.37 0.36
CA GLY A 57 4.01 6.52 0.22
C GLY A 57 3.33 5.25 -0.31
N SER A 58 2.00 5.28 -0.47
CA SER A 58 1.19 4.11 -0.85
C SER A 58 1.52 3.49 -2.22
N GLY A 59 2.38 4.11 -3.02
CA GLY A 59 2.90 3.51 -4.25
C GLY A 59 3.52 2.14 -4.00
N THR A 60 4.21 1.95 -2.88
CA THR A 60 4.80 0.64 -2.51
C THR A 60 3.73 -0.44 -2.30
N ALA A 61 2.60 -0.10 -1.66
CA ALA A 61 1.48 -1.02 -1.50
C ALA A 61 0.82 -1.34 -2.87
N ALA A 62 0.75 -0.35 -3.77
CA ALA A 62 0.23 -0.52 -5.13
C ALA A 62 1.13 -1.43 -5.99
N GLU A 63 2.46 -1.35 -5.85
CA GLU A 63 3.42 -2.22 -6.53
C GLU A 63 3.29 -3.68 -6.06
N LEU A 64 3.10 -3.89 -4.75
CA LEU A 64 2.85 -5.22 -4.21
C LEU A 64 1.50 -5.77 -4.69
N PHE A 65 0.44 -4.96 -4.69
CA PHE A 65 -0.84 -5.33 -5.28
C PHE A 65 -0.68 -5.75 -6.74
N ALA A 66 0.01 -4.95 -7.56
CA ALA A 66 0.21 -5.25 -8.97
C ALA A 66 0.95 -6.58 -9.17
N SER A 67 1.98 -6.85 -8.36
CA SER A 67 2.72 -8.11 -8.39
C SER A 67 1.83 -9.32 -8.12
N VAL A 68 0.92 -9.22 -7.15
CA VAL A 68 -0.04 -10.30 -6.85
C VAL A 68 -1.04 -10.46 -7.99
N MET A 69 -1.66 -9.35 -8.42
CA MET A 69 -2.73 -9.38 -9.42
C MET A 69 -2.24 -9.85 -10.79
N ILE A 70 -1.03 -9.48 -11.22
CA ILE A 70 -0.43 -9.98 -12.48
C ILE A 70 -0.38 -11.51 -12.51
N ARG A 71 -0.22 -12.18 -11.37
CA ARG A 71 -0.19 -13.65 -11.29
C ARG A 71 -1.60 -14.23 -11.14
N ALA A 72 -2.49 -13.53 -10.44
CA ALA A 72 -3.86 -13.98 -10.20
C ALA A 72 -4.77 -13.85 -11.43
N THR A 73 -4.44 -12.94 -12.37
CA THR A 73 -5.24 -12.68 -13.57
C THR A 73 -4.59 -13.19 -14.86
N GLN A 74 -3.63 -14.11 -14.75
CA GLN A 74 -3.16 -14.94 -15.87
C GLN A 74 -4.14 -16.08 -16.12
#